data_AF-A0A2G6FBG3-F1
#
_entry.id   AF-A0A2G6FBG3-F1
#
_cell.length_a   1.000
_cell.length_b   1.000
_cell.length_c   1.000
_cell.angle_alpha   90.00
_cell.angle_beta   90.00
_cell.angle_gamma   90.00
#
_symmetry.space_group_name_H-M   'P 1'
#
loop_
_entity.id
_entity.type
_entity.pdbx_description
1 polymer ?
#
loop_
_entity_poly.entity_id
_entity_poly.type
_entity_poly.pdbx_seq_one_letter_code
_entity_poly.pdbx_strand_id
1 'polypeptide(L)' 'KLGMAHPMGPLQLADFIGLDVCLSILKVLYNGFGNPKYAPCPLLVNMVTAGKLGIKSGQGFYDYSKSRKAEKVSEQFL' A
#
# COMPACT_ATOMS: atom_id res chain seq x y z
N LYS A 1 -16.22 -12.90 -0.94
CA LYS A 1 -15.69 -12.77 -2.33
C LYS A 1 -16.59 -11.77 -3.07
N LEU A 2 -16.19 -10.51 -3.21
CA LEU A 2 -17.03 -9.44 -3.77
C LEU A 2 -16.28 -8.74 -4.91
N GLY A 3 -16.97 -8.50 -6.03
CA GLY A 3 -16.51 -7.71 -7.18
C GLY A 3 -15.95 -8.53 -8.34
N MET A 4 -14.63 -8.49 -8.53
CA MET A 4 -13.93 -8.87 -9.78
C MET A 4 -13.13 -10.18 -9.73
N ALA A 5 -13.47 -11.11 -8.83
CA ALA A 5 -12.79 -12.40 -8.66
C ALA A 5 -11.25 -12.38 -8.52
N HIS A 6 -10.64 -11.20 -8.28
CA HIS A 6 -9.20 -11.11 -8.02
C HIS A 6 -8.85 -11.92 -6.76
N PRO A 7 -7.80 -12.77 -6.82
CA PRO A 7 -7.39 -13.59 -5.68
C PRO A 7 -6.89 -12.76 -4.49
N MET A 8 -6.54 -11.50 -4.73
CA MET A 8 -6.02 -10.56 -3.75
C MET A 8 -6.56 -9.15 -4.05
N GLY A 9 -7.03 -8.43 -3.03
CA GLY A 9 -7.47 -7.05 -3.18
C GLY A 9 -6.30 -6.11 -3.51
N PRO A 10 -6.55 -4.95 -4.15
CA PRO A 10 -5.47 -4.05 -4.56
C PRO A 10 -4.64 -3.51 -3.39
N LEU A 11 -5.27 -3.22 -2.24
CA LEU A 11 -4.56 -2.75 -1.03
C LEU A 11 -3.74 -3.88 -0.40
N GLN A 12 -4.27 -5.10 -0.38
CA GLN A 12 -3.54 -6.27 0.08
C GLN A 12 -2.32 -6.56 -0.83
N LEU A 13 -2.48 -6.38 -2.15
CA LEU A 13 -1.38 -6.52 -3.10
C LEU A 13 -0.33 -5.43 -2.90
N ALA A 14 -0.74 -4.18 -2.64
CA ALA A 14 0.19 -3.09 -2.34
C ALA A 14 1.01 -3.37 -1.08
N ASP A 15 0.37 -3.86 -0.01
CA ASP A 15 1.07 -4.26 1.21
C ASP A 15 2.00 -5.47 1.01
N PHE A 16 1.67 -6.36 0.07
CA PHE A 16 2.52 -7.49 -0.31
C PHE A 16 3.75 -7.04 -1.12
N ILE A 17 3.57 -6.14 -2.10
CA ILE A 17 4.65 -5.57 -2.90
C ILE A 17 5.58 -4.69 -2.04
N GLY A 18 4.98 -3.89 -1.15
CA GLY A 18 5.65 -2.88 -0.34
C GLY A 18 5.23 -1.46 -0.73
N LEU A 19 4.75 -0.69 0.24
CA LEU A 19 4.24 0.67 -0.01
C LEU A 19 5.33 1.65 -0.45
N ASP A 20 6.57 1.44 -0.02
CA ASP A 20 7.75 2.19 -0.47
C ASP A 20 8.10 1.93 -1.93
N VAL A 21 7.92 0.69 -2.39
CA VAL A 21 8.11 0.32 -3.80
C VAL A 21 7.03 0.98 -4.65
N CYS A 22 5.76 0.89 -4.22
CA CYS A 22 4.65 1.59 -4.88
C CYS A 22 4.89 3.10 -4.97
N LEU A 23 5.34 3.74 -3.87
CA LEU A 23 5.68 5.16 -3.85
C LEU A 23 6.81 5.50 -4.82
N SER A 24 7.86 4.67 -4.87
CA SER A 24 9.00 4.87 -5.76
C SER A 24 8.58 4.79 -7.24
N ILE A 25 7.74 3.82 -7.60
CA ILE A 25 7.18 3.68 -8.95
C ILE A 25 6.36 4.92 -9.31
N LEU A 26 5.47 5.39 -8.43
CA LEU A 26 4.65 6.58 -8.69
C LEU A 26 5.50 7.83 -8.88
N LYS A 27 6.57 8.01 -8.09
CA LYS A 27 7.50 9.13 -8.27
C LYS A 27 8.21 9.08 -9.62
N VAL A 28 8.66 7.90 -10.06
CA VAL A 28 9.29 7.74 -11.38
C VAL A 28 8.28 8.06 -12.49
N LEU A 29 7.05 7.54 -12.41
CA LEU A 29 6.00 7.79 -13.39
C LEU A 29 5.61 9.28 -13.43
N TYR A 30 5.45 9.91 -12.27
CA TYR A 30 5.12 11.33 -12.17
C TYR A 30 6.22 12.21 -12.77
N ASN A 31 7.49 11.94 -12.43
CA ASN A 31 8.63 12.69 -12.96
C ASN A 31 8.84 12.46 -14.46
N GLY A 32 8.59 11.24 -14.95
CA GLY A 32 8.78 10.89 -16.36
C GLY A 32 7.67 11.39 -17.28
N PHE A 33 6.41 11.32 -16.84
CA PHE A 33 5.25 11.72 -17.65
C PHE A 33 4.73 13.13 -17.36
N GLY A 34 5.10 13.74 -16.22
CA GLY A 34 4.59 15.04 -15.79
C GLY A 34 3.09 15.08 -15.53
N ASN A 35 2.42 13.92 -15.48
CA ASN A 35 0.96 13.82 -15.41
C ASN A 35 0.48 13.68 -13.95
N PRO A 36 -0.42 14.56 -13.46
CA PRO A 36 -0.98 14.50 -12.11
C PRO A 36 -1.64 13.17 -11.73
N LYS A 37 -2.08 12.36 -12.71
CA LYS A 37 -2.62 11.03 -12.49
C LYS A 37 -1.65 10.09 -11.75
N TYR A 38 -0.33 10.32 -11.90
CA TYR A 38 0.71 9.52 -11.24
C TYR A 38 1.22 10.16 -9.95
N ALA A 39 0.69 11.31 -9.54
CA ALA A 39 1.11 11.95 -8.31
C ALA A 39 0.82 11.03 -7.11
N PRO A 40 1.83 10.74 -6.26
CA PRO A 40 1.62 9.91 -5.09
C PRO A 40 0.67 10.61 -4.12
N CYS A 41 -0.33 9.87 -3.61
CA CYS A 41 -1.27 10.43 -2.66
C CYS A 41 -0.59 10.73 -1.31
N PRO A 42 -0.97 11.82 -0.61
CA PRO A 42 -0.36 12.18 0.67
C PRO A 42 -0.42 11.06 1.72
N LEU A 43 -1.50 10.26 1.72
CA LEU A 43 -1.64 9.10 2.60
C LEU A 43 -0.50 8.09 2.40
N LEU A 44 -0.21 7.71 1.15
CA LEU A 44 0.85 6.75 0.84
C LEU A 44 2.21 7.28 1.26
N VAL A 45 2.48 8.57 1.00
CA VAL A 45 3.72 9.22 1.44
C VAL A 45 3.86 9.14 2.95
N ASN A 46 2.83 9.53 3.70
CA ASN A 46 2.85 9.52 5.16
C ASN A 46 3.04 8.11 5.73
N MET A 47 2.40 7.09 5.14
CA MET A 47 2.57 5.70 5.56
C MET A 47 4.01 5.22 5.37
N VAL A 48 4.63 5.52 4.22
CA VAL A 48 6.02 5.16 3.95
C VAL A 48 6.96 5.91 4.89
N THR A 49 6.75 7.21 5.10
CA THR A 49 7.54 8.01 6.04
C THR A 49 7.42 7.50 7.48
N ALA A 50 6.26 6.99 7.88
CA ALA A 50 6.05 6.36 9.19
C ALA A 50 6.58 4.93 9.30
N GLY A 51 7.23 4.39 8.27
CA GLY A 51 7.76 3.01 8.26
C GLY A 51 6.70 1.92 8.14
N LYS A 52 5.46 2.27 7.78
CA LYS A 52 4.37 1.33 7.52
C LYS A 52 4.44 0.88 6.06
N LEU A 53 5.24 -0.14 5.79
CA LEU A 53 5.60 -0.58 4.45
C LEU A 53 4.80 -1.81 3.96
N GLY A 54 3.85 -2.30 4.75
CA GLY A 54 3.07 -3.52 4.44
C GLY A 54 3.56 -4.73 5.21
N ILE A 55 3.59 -5.90 4.56
CA ILE A 55 3.90 -7.18 5.23
C ILE A 55 5.32 -7.19 5.81
N LYS A 56 6.28 -6.57 5.12
CA LYS A 56 7.70 -6.57 5.55
C LYS A 56 7.97 -5.80 6.83
N SER A 57 7.12 -4.83 7.18
CA SER A 57 7.19 -4.06 8.42
C SER A 57 6.14 -4.49 9.45
N GLY A 58 5.38 -5.55 9.17
CA GLY A 58 4.29 -6.02 10.05
C GLY A 58 3.04 -5.14 10.04
N GLN A 59 3.01 -4.04 9.27
CA GLN A 59 1.86 -3.14 9.19
C GLN A 59 1.88 -2.32 7.89
N GLY A 60 0.72 -2.24 7.24
CA GLY A 60 0.42 -1.34 6.11
C GLY A 60 -1.03 -0.87 6.18
N PHE A 61 -1.83 -1.14 5.14
CA PHE A 61 -3.29 -1.02 5.21
C PHE A 61 -3.91 -2.05 6.14
N TYR A 62 -3.29 -3.22 6.24
CA TYR A 62 -3.65 -4.27 7.19
C TYR A 62 -2.60 -4.42 8.31
N ASP A 63 -3.03 -5.00 9.42
CA ASP A 63 -2.17 -5.42 10.52
C ASP A 63 -1.66 -6.83 10.26
N TYR A 64 -0.34 -6.95 10.08
CA TYR A 64 0.35 -8.21 9.82
C TYR A 64 1.17 -8.71 11.02
N SER A 65 1.02 -8.09 12.20
CA SER A 65 1.80 -8.40 13.40
C SER A 65 1.64 -9.85 13.88
N LYS A 66 0.45 -10.43 13.69
CA LYS A 66 0.10 -11.80 14.13
C LYS A 66 0.01 -12.82 13.00
N SER A 67 -0.24 -12.37 11.77
CA SER A 67 -0.52 -13.22 10.60
C SER A 67 -0.11 -12.49 9.33
N ARG A 68 0.42 -13.21 8.34
CA ARG A 68 0.69 -12.63 7.00
C ARG A 68 -0.56 -12.49 6.14
N LYS A 69 -1.72 -12.94 6.63
CA LYS A 69 -2.99 -12.78 5.94
C LYS A 69 -3.59 -11.41 6.27
N ALA A 70 -4.16 -10.75 5.27
CA ALA A 70 -4.85 -9.46 5.41
C ALA A 70 -6.25 -9.65 6.05
N GLU A 71 -6.27 -10.09 7.30
CA GLU A 71 -7.50 -10.42 8.03
C GLU A 71 -8.00 -9.23 8.86
N LYS A 72 -7.08 -8.42 9.40
CA LYS A 72 -7.40 -7.26 10.24
C LYS A 72 -6.94 -5.97 9.58
N VAL A 73 -7.86 -5.03 9.38
CA VAL A 73 -7.54 -3.67 8.91
C VAL A 73 -6.70 -2.95 9.99
N SER A 74 -5.71 -2.17 9.58
CA SER A 74 -4.90 -1.38 10.52
C SER A 74 -5.78 -0.39 11.28
N GLU A 75 -5.52 -0.20 12.58
CA GLU A 75 -6.27 0.71 13.46
C GLU A 75 -6.29 2.16 12.98
N GLN A 76 -5.35 2.54 12.11
CA GLN A 76 -5.34 3.86 11.46
C GLN A 76 -6.56 4.10 10.54
N PHE A 77 -7.24 3.04 10.07
CA PHE A 77 -8.33 3.12 9.10
C PHE A 77 -9.68 2.64 9.66
N LEU A 78 -9.76 2.39 10.96
CA LEU A 78 -10.99 2.10 11.69
C LEU A 78 -11.54 3.37 12.32
#